data_AF-A0A813GHN5-F1
#
_entry.id   AF-A0A813GHN5-F1
#
_cell.length_a   1.000
_cell.length_b   1.000
_cell.length_c   1.000
_cell.angle_alpha   90.00
_cell.angle_beta   90.00
_cell.angle_gamma   90.00
#
_symmetry.space_group_name_H-M   'P 1'
#
loop_
_entity.id
_entity.type
_entity.pdbx_description
1 polymer ?
#
loop_
_entity_poly.entity_id
_entity_poly.type
_entity_poly.pdbx_seq_one_letter_code
_entity_poly.pdbx_strand_id
1 'polypeptide(L)'
;DSDSVQKMLARMQGNVQGAKQAQAVQAPARVEASSQASSQRPAAATEKSLVDSEWESLRETVKSSHSRSETSEAGKDILVKFPWLRPEQTAELLQLMEGSCGSYSTEFLSDLARQLSAKLKSLTSSQLALLLSAFLAWPAEGRLRFGEAARDFVSAVTVDVPSRLMELAPHELNCCLASLVSLGCNDQKFFVAVGRSALARHKTFGPKELTALLTILSEARLVHSDLFTSSASVIATRVRELRAVDILRAAR
;
A
#
# COMPACT_ATOMS: atom_id res chain seq x y z
N ASP A 1 4.59 -2.69 -22.65
CA ASP A 1 3.35 -2.85 -21.86
C ASP A 1 3.12 -1.82 -20.73
N SER A 2 3.65 -0.61 -20.83
CA SER A 2 3.32 0.50 -19.90
C SER A 2 1.85 0.93 -19.99
N ASP A 3 1.28 0.84 -21.20
CA ASP A 3 -0.10 1.26 -21.51
C ASP A 3 -1.18 0.41 -20.82
N SER A 4 -0.83 -0.84 -20.46
CA SER A 4 -1.74 -1.76 -19.76
C SER A 4 -1.82 -1.44 -18.26
N VAL A 5 -0.71 -1.02 -17.65
CA VAL A 5 -0.62 -0.64 -16.24
C VAL A 5 -1.35 0.68 -15.99
N GLN A 6 -1.20 1.67 -16.88
CA GLN A 6 -1.93 2.94 -16.79
C GLN A 6 -3.44 2.76 -16.93
N LYS A 7 -3.93 1.90 -17.83
CA LYS A 7 -5.37 1.61 -17.96
C LYS A 7 -5.94 0.88 -16.75
N MET A 8 -5.13 0.08 -16.05
CA MET A 8 -5.54 -0.61 -14.83
C MET A 8 -5.61 0.34 -13.63
N LEU A 9 -4.64 1.24 -13.47
CA LEU A 9 -4.64 2.27 -12.43
C LEU A 9 -5.78 3.28 -12.61
N ALA A 10 -6.06 3.71 -13.85
CA ALA A 10 -7.19 4.60 -14.15
C ALA A 10 -8.55 3.97 -13.80
N ARG A 11 -8.72 2.65 -13.99
CA ARG A 11 -9.95 1.94 -13.61
C ARG A 11 -10.11 1.77 -12.10
N MET A 12 -9.01 1.59 -11.37
CA MET A 12 -9.07 1.51 -9.90
C MET A 12 -9.47 2.86 -9.29
N GLN A 13 -8.99 3.98 -9.82
CA GLN A 13 -9.39 5.31 -9.35
C GLN A 13 -10.86 5.65 -9.66
N GLY A 14 -11.40 5.19 -10.79
CA GLY A 14 -12.82 5.38 -11.15
C GLY A 14 -13.80 4.68 -10.20
N ASN A 15 -13.44 3.51 -9.66
CA ASN A 15 -14.32 2.77 -8.74
C ASN A 15 -14.40 3.38 -7.33
N VAL A 16 -13.41 4.21 -6.94
CA VAL A 16 -13.40 4.90 -5.64
C VAL A 16 -14.41 6.07 -5.62
N GLN A 17 -14.70 6.68 -6.77
CA GLN A 17 -15.69 7.76 -6.87
C GLN A 17 -17.14 7.24 -6.80
N GLY A 18 -17.42 6.04 -7.31
CA GLY A 18 -18.75 5.42 -7.22
C GLY A 18 -19.18 5.05 -5.80
N ALA A 19 -18.23 4.63 -4.95
CA ALA A 19 -18.50 4.28 -3.55
C ALA A 19 -18.88 5.49 -2.68
N LYS A 20 -18.43 6.70 -3.03
CA LYS A 20 -18.78 7.93 -2.30
C LYS A 20 -20.20 8.43 -2.62
N GLN A 21 -20.76 8.11 -3.79
CA GLN A 21 -22.13 8.52 -4.17
C GLN A 21 -23.22 7.62 -3.57
N ALA A 22 -22.94 6.34 -3.30
CA ALA A 22 -23.92 5.42 -2.72
C ALA A 22 -24.21 5.68 -1.22
N GLN A 23 -23.37 6.45 -0.53
CA GLN A 23 -23.52 6.75 0.89
C GLN A 23 -24.35 8.02 1.17
N ALA A 24 -24.78 8.75 0.13
CA ALA A 24 -25.48 10.03 0.26
C ALA A 24 -27.03 9.92 0.22
N VAL A 25 -27.62 8.72 0.15
CA VAL A 25 -29.07 8.55 -0.13
C VAL A 25 -29.90 7.96 1.02
N GLN A 26 -29.34 7.81 2.23
CA GLN A 26 -30.14 7.39 3.40
C GLN A 26 -30.03 8.39 4.56
N ALA A 27 -30.92 9.38 4.55
CA ALA A 27 -31.24 10.23 5.69
C ALA A 27 -32.68 9.94 6.14
N PRO A 28 -32.92 9.51 7.40
CA PRO A 28 -34.24 9.55 7.99
C PRO A 28 -34.50 10.91 8.64
N ALA A 29 -35.75 11.38 8.49
CA ALA A 29 -36.26 12.63 9.05
C ALA A 29 -36.20 12.64 10.60
N ARG A 30 -35.72 13.75 11.17
CA ARG A 30 -35.63 13.97 12.61
C ARG A 30 -36.59 15.09 13.02
N VAL A 31 -37.44 14.78 14.00
CA VAL A 31 -38.37 15.68 14.69
C VAL A 31 -37.61 16.67 15.58
N GLU A 32 -38.00 17.93 15.50
CA GLU A 32 -37.51 19.05 16.30
C GLU A 32 -37.99 18.97 17.75
N ALA A 33 -37.07 19.17 18.69
CA ALA A 33 -37.39 19.67 20.02
C ALA A 33 -36.21 20.50 20.53
N SER A 34 -36.51 21.78 20.73
CA SER A 34 -35.70 22.85 21.29
C SER A 34 -35.30 22.62 22.75
N SER A 35 -34.04 22.90 23.11
CA SER A 35 -33.68 23.61 24.36
C SER A 35 -32.18 23.88 24.51
N GLN A 36 -31.89 25.14 24.84
CA GLN A 36 -30.89 25.67 25.76
C GLN A 36 -29.38 25.58 25.47
N ALA A 37 -28.88 26.75 25.03
CA ALA A 37 -27.63 27.42 25.37
C ALA A 37 -26.75 26.81 26.48
N SER A 38 -25.52 26.46 26.11
CA SER A 38 -24.35 26.62 26.98
C SER A 38 -23.10 26.89 26.14
N SER A 39 -22.42 28.00 26.44
CA SER A 39 -21.19 28.44 25.79
C SER A 39 -20.04 27.46 26.05
N GLN A 40 -19.51 26.85 24.98
CA GLN A 40 -18.27 26.06 25.04
C GLN A 40 -17.27 26.51 23.98
N ARG A 41 -16.03 26.66 24.44
CA ARG A 41 -14.80 27.15 23.76
C ARG A 41 -14.52 26.49 22.40
N PRO A 42 -14.16 27.27 21.36
CA PRO A 42 -13.57 26.74 20.14
C PRO A 42 -12.04 26.72 20.25
N ALA A 43 -11.43 25.57 20.56
CA ALA A 43 -9.96 25.44 20.55
C ALA A 43 -9.45 24.26 19.70
N ALA A 44 -10.27 23.23 19.45
CA ALA A 44 -9.84 22.03 18.71
C ALA A 44 -10.00 22.14 17.18
N ALA A 45 -10.67 23.19 16.67
CA ALA A 45 -10.89 23.36 15.23
C ALA A 45 -9.65 23.96 14.51
N THR A 46 -8.81 24.70 15.23
CA THR A 46 -7.70 25.45 14.63
C THR A 46 -6.50 24.55 14.27
N GLU A 47 -6.20 23.53 15.08
CA GLU A 47 -5.04 22.66 14.83
C GLU A 47 -5.21 21.74 13.62
N LYS A 48 -6.42 21.21 13.38
CA LYS A 48 -6.68 20.38 12.18
C LYS A 48 -6.51 21.15 10.87
N SER A 49 -6.94 22.42 10.86
CA SER A 49 -6.83 23.29 9.69
C SER A 49 -5.38 23.56 9.29
N LEU A 50 -4.48 23.72 10.27
CA LEU A 50 -3.06 23.97 10.03
C LEU A 50 -2.36 22.75 9.41
N VAL A 51 -2.61 21.54 9.95
CA VAL A 51 -2.01 20.30 9.43
C VAL A 51 -2.45 20.02 7.99
N ASP A 52 -3.71 20.32 7.65
CA ASP A 52 -4.19 20.16 6.28
C ASP A 52 -3.54 21.18 5.33
N SER A 53 -3.31 22.43 5.77
CA SER A 53 -2.62 23.44 4.95
C SER A 53 -1.14 23.10 4.70
N GLU A 54 -0.41 22.61 5.71
CA GLU A 54 1.00 22.21 5.55
C GLU A 54 1.14 20.99 4.63
N TRP A 55 0.19 20.07 4.71
CA TRP A 55 0.10 18.91 3.83
C TRP A 55 -0.14 19.31 2.37
N GLU A 56 -1.11 20.19 2.09
CA GLU A 56 -1.35 20.65 0.72
C GLU A 56 -0.14 21.40 0.14
N SER A 57 0.55 22.21 0.95
CA SER A 57 1.80 22.85 0.55
C SER A 57 2.90 21.85 0.21
N LEU A 58 3.06 20.79 1.02
CA LEU A 58 4.02 19.72 0.74
C LEU A 58 3.66 18.98 -0.55
N ARG A 59 2.37 18.63 -0.72
CA ARG A 59 1.85 17.95 -1.91
C ARG A 59 2.16 18.75 -3.18
N GLU A 60 1.88 20.05 -3.19
CA GLU A 60 2.15 20.90 -4.35
C GLU A 60 3.65 21.09 -4.58
N THR A 61 4.47 21.13 -3.53
CA THR A 61 5.94 21.17 -3.65
C THR A 61 6.48 19.91 -4.35
N VAL A 62 6.00 18.73 -3.96
CA VAL A 62 6.41 17.46 -4.58
C VAL A 62 5.97 17.37 -6.03
N LYS A 63 4.73 17.77 -6.36
CA LYS A 63 4.20 17.76 -7.73
C LYS A 63 4.90 18.76 -8.65
N SER A 64 5.27 19.94 -8.13
CA SER A 64 5.89 21.00 -8.93
C SER A 64 7.40 20.83 -9.10
N SER A 65 8.01 19.85 -8.43
CA SER A 65 9.44 19.56 -8.52
C SER A 65 9.78 18.79 -9.80
N HIS A 66 10.32 19.48 -10.81
CA HIS A 66 10.68 18.87 -12.09
C HIS A 66 12.20 18.78 -12.29
N SER A 67 12.97 19.64 -11.63
CA SER A 67 14.43 19.63 -11.67
C SER A 67 15.02 18.87 -10.49
N ARG A 68 16.25 18.36 -10.67
CA ARG A 68 16.99 17.66 -9.60
C ARG A 68 17.19 18.52 -8.35
N SER A 69 17.40 19.83 -8.52
CA SER A 69 17.55 20.77 -7.41
C SER A 69 16.25 20.92 -6.63
N GLU A 70 15.13 21.11 -7.32
CA GLU A 70 13.81 21.18 -6.70
C GLU A 70 13.45 19.88 -6.00
N THR A 71 13.70 18.72 -6.63
CA THR A 71 13.47 17.41 -5.99
C THR A 71 14.31 17.25 -4.72
N SER A 72 15.53 17.77 -4.69
CA SER A 72 16.38 17.75 -3.49
C SER A 72 15.81 18.62 -2.37
N GLU A 73 15.34 19.83 -2.68
CA GLU A 73 14.71 20.71 -1.69
C GLU A 73 13.36 20.14 -1.20
N ALA A 74 12.55 19.60 -2.10
CA ALA A 74 11.32 18.88 -1.76
C ALA A 74 11.63 17.67 -0.88
N GLY A 75 12.72 16.95 -1.13
CA GLY A 75 13.19 15.84 -0.28
C GLY A 75 13.46 16.29 1.16
N LYS A 76 14.09 17.46 1.36
CA LYS A 76 14.30 18.00 2.71
C LYS A 76 12.96 18.34 3.39
N ASP A 77 12.05 19.00 2.69
CA ASP A 77 10.73 19.37 3.22
C ASP A 77 9.92 18.11 3.58
N ILE A 78 9.97 17.07 2.74
CA ILE A 78 9.40 15.75 3.03
C ILE A 78 9.93 15.24 4.37
N LEU A 79 11.25 15.13 4.54
CA LEU A 79 11.82 14.54 5.76
C LEU A 79 11.47 15.34 7.03
N VAL A 80 11.35 16.66 6.93
CA VAL A 80 10.95 17.51 8.08
C VAL A 80 9.49 17.27 8.46
N LYS A 81 8.60 17.15 7.46
CA LYS A 81 7.15 17.03 7.68
C LYS A 81 6.68 15.59 7.90
N PHE A 82 7.47 14.61 7.46
CA PHE A 82 7.11 13.19 7.47
C PHE A 82 6.67 12.63 8.84
N PRO A 83 7.29 12.98 9.99
CA PRO A 83 6.86 12.48 11.30
C PRO A 83 5.40 12.80 11.61
N TRP A 84 4.90 13.94 11.11
CA TRP A 84 3.57 14.48 11.41
C TRP A 84 2.49 13.95 10.46
N LEU A 85 2.88 13.28 9.38
CA LEU A 85 1.92 12.76 8.40
C LEU A 85 1.14 11.58 8.96
N ARG A 86 -0.17 11.59 8.70
CA ARG A 86 -1.04 10.42 8.92
C ARG A 86 -0.64 9.27 7.98
N PRO A 87 -0.99 8.02 8.31
CA PRO A 87 -0.72 6.88 7.44
C PRO A 87 -1.24 7.06 6.01
N GLU A 88 -2.43 7.62 5.85
CA GLU A 88 -3.06 7.85 4.54
C GLU A 88 -2.30 8.91 3.74
N GLN A 89 -1.89 10.01 4.39
CA GLN A 89 -1.05 11.05 3.79
C GLN A 89 0.34 10.52 3.45
N THR A 90 0.89 9.62 4.28
CA THR A 90 2.18 8.97 4.03
C THR A 90 2.10 8.12 2.77
N ALA A 91 1.06 7.29 2.63
CA ALA A 91 0.88 6.47 1.44
C ALA A 91 0.66 7.32 0.17
N GLU A 92 -0.13 8.39 0.28
CA GLU A 92 -0.32 9.32 -0.83
C GLU A 92 0.98 10.03 -1.21
N LEU A 93 1.77 10.47 -0.24
CA LEU A 93 3.07 11.08 -0.48
C LEU A 93 3.99 10.12 -1.23
N LEU A 94 4.08 8.86 -0.80
CA LEU A 94 4.87 7.84 -1.47
C LEU A 94 4.38 7.63 -2.92
N GLN A 95 3.08 7.66 -3.19
CA GLN A 95 2.55 7.60 -4.55
C GLN A 95 2.96 8.82 -5.38
N LEU A 96 2.90 10.03 -4.83
CA LEU A 96 3.32 11.24 -5.54
C LEU A 96 4.81 11.24 -5.89
N MET A 97 5.63 10.57 -5.08
CA MET A 97 7.05 10.41 -5.33
C MET A 97 7.38 9.44 -6.49
N GLU A 98 6.41 8.65 -6.97
CA GLU A 98 6.58 7.68 -8.07
C GLU A 98 7.28 8.30 -9.28
N GLY A 99 6.82 9.47 -9.73
CA GLY A 99 7.33 10.16 -10.92
C GLY A 99 8.76 10.69 -10.78
N SER A 100 9.21 10.92 -9.55
CA SER A 100 10.50 11.57 -9.24
C SER A 100 11.48 10.64 -8.53
N CYS A 101 11.14 9.35 -8.37
CA CYS A 101 11.92 8.39 -7.59
C CYS A 101 13.40 8.32 -8.04
N GLY A 102 13.66 8.41 -9.34
CA GLY A 102 15.03 8.37 -9.89
C GLY A 102 15.89 9.60 -9.56
N SER A 103 15.26 10.72 -9.18
CA SER A 103 15.93 11.99 -8.91
C SER A 103 16.38 12.15 -7.46
N TYR A 104 15.82 11.37 -6.52
CA TYR A 104 16.20 11.42 -5.11
C TYR A 104 17.59 10.80 -4.87
N SER A 105 18.32 11.34 -3.89
CA SER A 105 19.60 10.79 -3.44
C SER A 105 19.40 9.53 -2.60
N THR A 106 20.39 8.65 -2.58
CA THR A 106 20.37 7.45 -1.74
C THR A 106 20.28 7.79 -0.25
N GLU A 107 20.93 8.87 0.19
CA GLU A 107 20.85 9.37 1.57
C GLU A 107 19.42 9.72 1.97
N PHE A 108 18.70 10.46 1.11
CA PHE A 108 17.29 10.78 1.34
C PHE A 108 16.43 9.51 1.41
N LEU A 109 16.64 8.54 0.52
CA LEU A 109 15.89 7.28 0.53
C LEU A 109 16.14 6.47 1.83
N SER A 110 17.39 6.46 2.31
CA SER A 110 17.74 5.82 3.58
C SER A 110 17.12 6.53 4.79
N ASP A 111 17.10 7.87 4.80
CA ASP A 111 16.45 8.62 5.87
C ASP A 111 14.93 8.44 5.84
N LEU A 112 14.31 8.42 4.66
CA LEU A 112 12.89 8.10 4.50
C LEU A 112 12.58 6.70 5.02
N ALA A 113 13.39 5.70 4.68
CA ALA A 113 13.25 4.34 5.17
C ALA A 113 13.35 4.26 6.71
N ARG A 114 14.25 5.06 7.32
CA ARG A 114 14.36 5.15 8.79
C ARG A 114 13.09 5.72 9.41
N GLN A 115 12.52 6.77 8.83
CA GLN A 115 11.27 7.36 9.31
C GLN A 115 10.07 6.43 9.14
N LEU A 116 10.00 5.72 8.01
CA LEU A 116 9.01 4.67 7.77
C LEU A 116 9.09 3.56 8.82
N SER A 117 10.31 3.11 9.13
CA SER A 117 10.56 2.10 10.17
C SER A 117 10.04 2.54 11.53
N ALA A 118 10.23 3.82 11.89
CA ALA A 118 9.73 4.37 13.14
C ALA A 118 8.19 4.36 13.22
N LYS A 119 7.50 4.47 12.09
CA LYS A 119 6.03 4.45 12.03
C LYS A 119 5.43 3.04 12.05
N LEU A 120 6.17 1.98 11.71
CA LEU A 120 5.63 0.62 11.52
C LEU A 120 4.74 0.13 12.67
N LYS A 121 5.15 0.35 13.91
CA LYS A 121 4.40 -0.11 15.10
C LYS A 121 3.07 0.62 15.31
N SER A 122 2.91 1.81 14.75
CA SER A 122 1.69 2.63 14.86
C SER A 122 0.68 2.37 13.74
N LEU A 123 1.09 1.72 12.66
CA LEU A 123 0.21 1.42 11.53
C LEU A 123 -0.74 0.27 11.88
N THR A 124 -1.97 0.31 11.38
CA THR A 124 -2.81 -0.89 11.30
C THR A 124 -2.35 -1.80 10.16
N SER A 125 -2.83 -3.04 10.12
CA SER A 125 -2.52 -3.99 9.03
C SER A 125 -2.92 -3.46 7.64
N SER A 126 -4.12 -2.89 7.51
CA SER A 126 -4.56 -2.26 6.25
C SER A 126 -3.74 -1.01 5.89
N GLN A 127 -3.35 -0.19 6.87
CA GLN A 127 -2.50 0.98 6.62
C GLN A 127 -1.09 0.57 6.17
N LEU A 128 -0.52 -0.48 6.76
CA LEU A 128 0.74 -1.05 6.32
C LEU A 128 0.63 -1.58 4.89
N ALA A 129 -0.45 -2.29 4.56
CA ALA A 129 -0.68 -2.78 3.21
C ALA A 129 -0.82 -1.64 2.18
N LEU A 130 -1.56 -0.59 2.53
CA LEU A 130 -1.68 0.62 1.71
C LEU A 130 -0.32 1.26 1.47
N LEU A 131 0.47 1.45 2.54
CA LEU A 131 1.81 2.03 2.46
C LEU A 131 2.74 1.20 1.57
N LEU A 132 2.78 -0.13 1.78
CA LEU A 132 3.61 -1.02 0.98
C LEU A 132 3.20 -0.98 -0.49
N SER A 133 1.88 -0.99 -0.76
CA SER A 133 1.35 -0.95 -2.12
C SER A 133 1.75 0.32 -2.90
N ALA A 134 2.03 1.43 -2.21
CA ALA A 134 2.51 2.65 -2.86
C ALA A 134 3.84 2.43 -3.60
N PHE A 135 4.72 1.55 -3.07
CA PHE A 135 5.98 1.22 -3.73
C PHE A 135 5.80 0.42 -5.01
N LEU A 136 4.69 -0.32 -5.19
CA LEU A 136 4.46 -1.05 -6.44
C LEU A 136 4.27 -0.12 -7.65
N ALA A 137 3.80 1.09 -7.40
CA ALA A 137 3.62 2.09 -8.44
C ALA A 137 4.99 2.63 -8.92
N TRP A 138 6.02 2.64 -8.07
CA TRP A 138 7.33 3.17 -8.41
C TRP A 138 7.95 2.45 -9.61
N PRO A 139 8.69 3.15 -10.50
CA PRO A 139 9.45 2.50 -11.56
C PRO A 139 10.39 1.42 -10.99
N ALA A 140 10.66 0.36 -11.75
CA ALA A 140 11.50 -0.75 -11.29
C ALA A 140 12.87 -0.29 -10.76
N GLU A 141 13.50 0.65 -11.46
CA GLU A 141 14.76 1.27 -11.03
C GLU A 141 14.63 1.98 -9.67
N GLY A 142 13.53 2.70 -9.47
CA GLY A 142 13.24 3.37 -8.20
C GLY A 142 13.05 2.39 -7.05
N ARG A 143 12.33 1.29 -7.29
CA ARG A 143 12.12 0.22 -6.30
C ARG A 143 13.43 -0.46 -5.92
N LEU A 144 14.31 -0.75 -6.88
CA LEU A 144 15.61 -1.36 -6.61
C LEU A 144 16.49 -0.44 -5.76
N ARG A 145 16.62 0.83 -6.16
CA ARG A 145 17.40 1.83 -5.40
C ARG A 145 16.86 2.04 -4.00
N PHE A 146 15.53 2.11 -3.84
CA PHE A 146 14.92 2.19 -2.52
C PHE A 146 15.15 0.91 -1.72
N GLY A 147 14.96 -0.27 -2.30
CA GLY A 147 15.21 -1.56 -1.64
C GLY A 147 16.63 -1.69 -1.09
N GLU A 148 17.64 -1.22 -1.84
CA GLU A 148 19.03 -1.17 -1.38
C GLU A 148 19.24 -0.18 -0.22
N ALA A 149 18.65 1.01 -0.32
CA ALA A 149 18.72 2.06 0.69
C ALA A 149 17.89 1.74 1.96
N ALA A 150 16.87 0.89 1.82
CA ALA A 150 15.84 0.59 2.81
C ALA A 150 15.91 -0.85 3.33
N ARG A 151 17.07 -1.53 3.26
CA ARG A 151 17.23 -2.91 3.73
C ARG A 151 16.76 -3.11 5.17
N ASP A 152 17.10 -2.19 6.07
CA ASP A 152 16.69 -2.26 7.47
C ASP A 152 15.17 -2.11 7.64
N PHE A 153 14.55 -1.24 6.83
CA PHE A 153 13.09 -1.09 6.79
C PHE A 153 12.42 -2.37 6.28
N VAL A 154 12.90 -2.93 5.16
CA VAL A 154 12.38 -4.18 4.61
C VAL A 154 12.52 -5.31 5.64
N SER A 155 13.67 -5.43 6.30
CA SER A 155 13.87 -6.40 7.38
C SER A 155 12.95 -6.18 8.58
N ALA A 156 12.67 -4.93 8.95
CA ALA A 156 11.72 -4.65 10.02
C ALA A 156 10.29 -5.06 9.64
N VAL A 157 9.90 -4.83 8.39
CA VAL A 157 8.60 -5.24 7.86
C VAL A 157 8.48 -6.77 7.82
N THR A 158 9.52 -7.51 7.44
CA THR A 158 9.46 -8.99 7.40
C THR A 158 9.35 -9.62 8.78
N VAL A 159 9.79 -8.92 9.83
CA VAL A 159 9.60 -9.35 11.23
C VAL A 159 8.19 -9.00 11.73
N ASP A 160 7.66 -7.84 11.36
CA ASP A 160 6.38 -7.33 11.87
C ASP A 160 5.17 -7.95 11.16
N VAL A 161 5.17 -8.04 9.82
CA VAL A 161 4.04 -8.54 9.01
C VAL A 161 3.57 -9.95 9.39
N PRO A 162 4.43 -10.94 9.70
CA PRO A 162 4.00 -12.27 10.12
C PRO A 162 2.95 -12.27 11.25
N SER A 163 3.07 -11.35 12.21
CA SER A 163 2.14 -11.23 13.34
C SER A 163 0.75 -10.73 12.92
N ARG A 164 0.65 -10.11 11.74
CA ARG A 164 -0.53 -9.43 11.20
C ARG A 164 -1.18 -10.18 10.04
N LEU A 165 -0.58 -11.29 9.58
CA LEU A 165 -1.00 -11.97 8.35
C LEU A 165 -2.48 -12.32 8.36
N MET A 166 -3.02 -12.77 9.49
CA MET A 166 -4.42 -13.19 9.62
C MET A 166 -5.41 -12.01 9.56
N GLU A 167 -4.96 -10.78 9.82
CA GLU A 167 -5.78 -9.56 9.76
C GLU A 167 -5.89 -9.00 8.34
N LEU A 168 -4.87 -9.24 7.51
CA LEU A 168 -4.84 -8.74 6.13
C LEU A 168 -5.89 -9.45 5.28
N ALA A 169 -6.70 -8.70 4.55
CA ALA A 169 -7.54 -9.27 3.51
C ALA A 169 -6.67 -9.95 2.42
N PRO A 170 -7.20 -10.94 1.67
CA PRO A 170 -6.45 -11.62 0.62
C PRO A 170 -5.73 -10.70 -0.37
N HIS A 171 -6.39 -9.64 -0.83
CA HIS A 171 -5.80 -8.67 -1.76
C HIS A 171 -4.71 -7.82 -1.09
N GLU A 172 -4.89 -7.42 0.18
CA GLU A 172 -3.89 -6.67 0.95
C GLU A 172 -2.64 -7.52 1.16
N LEU A 173 -2.79 -8.81 1.47
CA LEU A 173 -1.67 -9.74 1.57
C LEU A 173 -0.87 -9.79 0.26
N ASN A 174 -1.56 -9.92 -0.87
CA ASN A 174 -0.91 -9.95 -2.18
C ASN A 174 -0.17 -8.64 -2.48
N CYS A 175 -0.77 -7.49 -2.15
CA CYS A 175 -0.10 -6.20 -2.28
C CYS A 175 1.16 -6.11 -1.42
N CYS A 176 1.09 -6.48 -0.13
CA CYS A 176 2.25 -6.51 0.76
C CYS A 176 3.36 -7.39 0.19
N LEU A 177 3.00 -8.61 -0.24
CA LEU A 177 3.95 -9.60 -0.72
C LEU A 177 4.63 -9.14 -2.02
N ALA A 178 3.84 -8.68 -3.00
CA ALA A 178 4.38 -8.16 -4.26
C ALA A 178 5.29 -6.96 -4.00
N SER A 179 4.91 -6.06 -3.09
CA SER A 179 5.72 -4.89 -2.74
C SER A 179 7.06 -5.33 -2.17
N LEU A 180 7.07 -6.25 -1.20
CA LEU A 180 8.28 -6.74 -0.58
C LEU A 180 9.20 -7.46 -1.58
N VAL A 181 8.65 -8.33 -2.44
CA VAL A 181 9.43 -8.97 -3.52
C VAL A 181 10.03 -7.91 -4.46
N SER A 182 9.24 -6.90 -4.83
CA SER A 182 9.70 -5.82 -5.72
C SER A 182 10.78 -4.92 -5.11
N LEU A 183 10.84 -4.86 -3.77
CA LEU A 183 11.88 -4.18 -3.00
C LEU A 183 13.09 -5.09 -2.71
N GLY A 184 13.13 -6.30 -3.27
CA GLY A 184 14.25 -7.23 -3.13
C GLY A 184 14.22 -8.09 -1.87
N CYS A 185 13.08 -8.20 -1.19
CA CYS A 185 12.93 -9.10 -0.05
C CYS A 185 13.11 -10.57 -0.47
N ASN A 186 13.99 -11.28 0.22
CA ASN A 186 14.30 -12.69 0.01
C ASN A 186 14.28 -13.52 1.30
N ASP A 187 13.60 -13.03 2.36
CA ASP A 187 13.52 -13.71 3.65
C ASP A 187 12.61 -14.95 3.58
N GLN A 188 13.24 -16.11 3.45
CA GLN A 188 12.54 -17.39 3.35
C GLN A 188 11.61 -17.67 4.53
N LYS A 189 11.95 -17.26 5.77
CA LYS A 189 11.11 -17.50 6.95
C LYS A 189 9.82 -16.69 6.86
N PHE A 190 9.93 -15.44 6.43
CA PHE A 190 8.78 -14.59 6.17
C PHE A 190 7.82 -15.22 5.15
N PHE A 191 8.33 -15.65 4.00
CA PHE A 191 7.48 -16.27 2.99
C PHE A 191 6.91 -17.65 3.40
N VAL A 192 7.61 -18.40 4.25
CA VAL A 192 7.05 -19.62 4.87
C VAL A 192 5.86 -19.28 5.76
N ALA A 193 5.96 -18.21 6.56
CA ALA A 193 4.85 -17.74 7.37
C ALA A 193 3.65 -17.28 6.51
N VAL A 194 3.91 -16.54 5.42
CA VAL A 194 2.90 -16.15 4.44
C VAL A 194 2.20 -17.37 3.84
N GLY A 195 2.95 -18.37 3.38
CA GLY A 195 2.41 -19.59 2.79
C GLY A 195 1.53 -20.38 3.76
N ARG A 196 1.97 -20.53 5.01
CA ARG A 196 1.18 -21.19 6.07
C ARG A 196 -0.09 -20.42 6.40
N SER A 197 -0.01 -19.10 6.53
CA SER A 197 -1.19 -18.26 6.76
C SER A 197 -2.16 -18.37 5.60
N ALA A 198 -1.71 -18.23 4.35
CA ALA A 198 -2.57 -18.38 3.18
C ALA A 198 -3.20 -19.77 3.11
N LEU A 199 -2.46 -20.84 3.42
CA LEU A 199 -3.00 -22.20 3.46
C LEU A 199 -4.10 -22.34 4.50
N ALA A 200 -3.92 -21.79 5.71
CA ALA A 200 -4.90 -21.87 6.78
C ALA A 200 -6.25 -21.21 6.41
N ARG A 201 -6.23 -20.22 5.51
CA ARG A 201 -7.42 -19.48 5.08
C ARG A 201 -7.64 -19.48 3.56
N HIS A 202 -7.11 -20.45 2.82
CA HIS A 202 -7.17 -20.47 1.35
C HIS A 202 -8.60 -20.38 0.80
N LYS A 203 -9.60 -20.83 1.56
CA LYS A 203 -11.03 -20.76 1.22
C LYS A 203 -11.59 -19.33 1.22
N THR A 204 -10.94 -18.37 1.87
CA THR A 204 -11.37 -16.96 1.87
C THR A 204 -10.86 -16.19 0.66
N PHE A 205 -9.91 -16.77 -0.09
CA PHE A 205 -9.36 -16.16 -1.28
C PHE A 205 -10.26 -16.45 -2.48
N GLY A 206 -10.49 -15.44 -3.32
CA GLY A 206 -11.05 -15.67 -4.64
C GLY A 206 -10.00 -16.28 -5.58
N PRO A 207 -10.43 -16.81 -6.74
CA PRO A 207 -9.52 -17.40 -7.72
C PRO A 207 -8.44 -16.43 -8.19
N LYS A 208 -8.78 -15.15 -8.35
CA LYS A 208 -7.85 -14.10 -8.78
C LYS A 208 -6.78 -13.84 -7.73
N GLU A 209 -7.18 -13.75 -6.46
CA GLU A 209 -6.27 -13.55 -5.35
C GLU A 209 -5.34 -14.75 -5.14
N LEU A 210 -5.85 -15.98 -5.26
CA LEU A 210 -5.01 -17.18 -5.23
C LEU A 210 -4.00 -17.20 -6.37
N THR A 211 -4.46 -16.92 -7.60
CA THR A 211 -3.59 -16.88 -8.78
C THR A 211 -2.45 -15.87 -8.60
N ALA A 212 -2.77 -14.67 -8.12
CA ALA A 212 -1.78 -13.64 -7.83
C ALA A 212 -0.80 -14.09 -6.73
N LEU A 213 -1.30 -14.66 -5.63
CA LEU A 213 -0.45 -15.17 -4.54
C LEU A 213 0.53 -16.23 -5.03
N LEU A 214 0.05 -17.22 -5.77
CA LEU A 214 0.88 -18.31 -6.30
C LEU A 214 1.93 -17.77 -7.28
N THR A 215 1.57 -16.81 -8.12
CA THR A 215 2.51 -16.16 -9.05
C THR A 215 3.64 -15.47 -8.27
N ILE A 216 3.30 -14.68 -7.25
CA ILE A 216 4.31 -13.96 -6.45
C ILE A 216 5.22 -14.94 -5.69
N LEU A 217 4.66 -16.01 -5.11
CA LEU A 217 5.45 -17.03 -4.42
C LEU A 217 6.36 -17.80 -5.39
N SER A 218 5.88 -18.10 -6.60
CA SER A 218 6.68 -18.73 -7.66
C SER A 218 7.83 -17.83 -8.11
N GLU A 219 7.59 -16.53 -8.30
CA GLU A 219 8.62 -15.53 -8.63
C GLU A 219 9.69 -15.42 -7.52
N ALA A 220 9.26 -15.54 -6.26
CA ALA A 220 10.15 -15.62 -5.10
C ALA A 220 10.86 -16.98 -4.96
N ARG A 221 10.61 -17.94 -5.87
CA ARG A 221 11.13 -19.32 -5.88
C ARG A 221 10.72 -20.14 -4.65
N LEU A 222 9.49 -19.94 -4.19
CA LEU A 222 8.97 -20.58 -2.99
C LEU A 222 7.74 -21.40 -3.31
N VAL A 223 7.90 -22.71 -3.25
CA VAL A 223 6.85 -23.67 -3.56
C VAL A 223 6.35 -24.29 -2.25
N HIS A 224 5.13 -23.94 -1.88
CA HIS A 224 4.40 -24.57 -0.77
C HIS A 224 3.44 -25.61 -1.34
N SER A 225 3.89 -26.85 -1.50
CA SER A 225 3.15 -27.90 -2.23
C SER A 225 1.68 -28.03 -1.79
N ASP A 226 1.40 -27.96 -0.49
CA ASP A 226 0.04 -28.05 0.04
C ASP A 226 -0.82 -26.83 -0.31
N LEU A 227 -0.24 -25.62 -0.25
CA LEU A 227 -0.91 -24.39 -0.67
C LEU A 227 -1.20 -24.43 -2.17
N PHE A 228 -0.23 -24.82 -2.99
CA PHE A 228 -0.39 -24.91 -4.43
C PHE A 228 -1.47 -25.92 -4.81
N THR A 229 -1.45 -27.11 -4.20
CA THR A 229 -2.45 -28.16 -4.42
C THR A 229 -3.84 -27.71 -4.00
N SER A 230 -3.97 -27.15 -2.79
CA SER A 230 -5.26 -26.66 -2.28
C SER A 230 -5.81 -25.52 -3.14
N SER A 231 -4.94 -24.59 -3.53
CA SER A 231 -5.31 -23.44 -4.37
C SER A 231 -5.70 -23.88 -5.79
N ALA A 232 -4.99 -24.84 -6.37
CA ALA A 232 -5.31 -25.40 -7.68
C ALA A 232 -6.72 -26.02 -7.70
N SER A 233 -7.11 -26.74 -6.64
CA SER A 233 -8.47 -27.26 -6.51
C SER A 233 -9.51 -26.14 -6.49
N VAL A 234 -9.28 -25.07 -5.73
CA VAL A 234 -10.21 -23.92 -5.67
C VAL A 234 -10.28 -23.23 -7.03
N ILE A 235 -9.14 -22.96 -7.65
CA ILE A 235 -9.06 -22.31 -8.97
C ILE A 235 -9.76 -23.16 -10.04
N ALA A 236 -9.54 -24.47 -10.07
CA ALA A 236 -10.14 -25.37 -11.07
C ALA A 236 -11.68 -25.32 -11.04
N THR A 237 -12.27 -25.31 -9.85
CA THR A 237 -13.74 -25.24 -9.70
C THR A 237 -14.34 -23.90 -10.14
N ARG A 238 -13.53 -22.84 -10.19
CA ARG A 238 -13.96 -21.46 -10.47
C ARG A 238 -13.15 -20.81 -11.59
N VAL A 239 -12.57 -21.61 -12.49
CA VAL A 239 -11.63 -21.15 -13.52
C VAL A 239 -12.26 -20.14 -14.48
N ARG A 240 -13.60 -20.20 -14.66
CA ARG A 240 -14.36 -19.27 -15.51
C ARG A 240 -14.35 -17.82 -15.00
N GLU A 241 -13.98 -17.59 -13.74
CA GLU A 241 -13.83 -16.25 -13.16
C GLU A 241 -12.48 -15.59 -13.50
N LEU A 242 -11.54 -16.38 -14.01
CA LEU A 242 -10.20 -15.93 -14.40
C LEU A 242 -10.17 -15.52 -15.87
N ARG A 243 -9.32 -14.53 -16.17
CA ARG A 243 -8.98 -14.21 -17.55
C ARG A 243 -7.93 -15.20 -18.04
N ALA A 244 -7.86 -15.40 -19.36
CA ALA A 244 -6.83 -16.26 -19.96
C ALA A 244 -5.40 -15.90 -19.53
N VAL A 245 -5.09 -14.60 -19.41
CA VAL A 245 -3.77 -14.13 -18.94
C VAL A 245 -3.46 -14.55 -17.51
N ASP A 246 -4.46 -14.61 -16.63
CA ASP A 246 -4.27 -15.00 -15.23
C ASP A 246 -4.02 -16.51 -15.14
N ILE A 247 -4.75 -17.31 -15.93
CA ILE A 247 -4.55 -18.77 -16.05
C ILE A 247 -3.13 -19.10 -16.55
N LEU A 248 -2.68 -18.42 -17.61
CA LEU A 248 -1.35 -18.63 -18.18
C LEU A 248 -0.23 -18.27 -17.20
N ARG A 249 -0.45 -17.28 -16.32
CA ARG A 249 0.52 -16.93 -15.27
C ARG A 249 0.56 -18.00 -14.18
N ALA A 250 -0.59 -18.50 -13.73
CA ALA A 250 -0.64 -19.55 -12.71
C ALA A 250 -0.09 -20.91 -13.19
N ALA A 251 -0.08 -21.16 -14.50
CA ALA A 251 0.43 -22.40 -15.08
C ALA A 251 1.96 -22.44 -15.28
N ARG A 252 2.65 -21.30 -15.09
CA ARG A 252 4.12 -21.19 -15.19
C ARG A 252 4.79 -21.52 -13.87
#